data_AF-A0A2W6SR77-F1
#
_entry.id   AF-A0A2W6SR77-F1
#
_cell.length_a   1.000
_cell.length_b   1.000
_cell.length_c   1.000
_cell.angle_alpha   90.00
_cell.angle_beta   90.00
_cell.angle_gamma   90.00
#
_symmetry.space_group_name_H-M   'P 1'
#
loop_
_entity.id
_entity.type
_entity.pdbx_description
1 polymer ?
#
loop_
_entity_poly.entity_id
_entity_poly.type
_entity_poly.pdbx_seq_one_letter_code
_entity_poly.pdbx_strand_id
1 'polypeptide(L)'
;MLIAAVGLAAAILILWRGSAATEAAVQDQAVIALGQRLYAENCASCHGADLEGQPDWQTPLENGRYPAPPHDETGHTWHHADPLLERIIRDGTAAVVGDGYESDMPGFGDVMSD
;
A
#
# COMPACT_ATOMS: atom_id res chain seq x y z
N MET A 1 25.19 46.63 4.66
CA MET A 1 23.77 46.28 4.35
C MET A 1 23.59 44.96 3.59
N LEU A 2 24.58 44.40 2.89
CA LEU A 2 24.43 43.12 2.15
C LEU A 2 24.43 41.85 3.02
N ILE A 3 25.13 41.86 4.17
CA ILE A 3 25.24 40.69 5.07
C ILE A 3 23.90 40.35 5.77
N ALA A 4 23.11 41.38 6.10
CA ALA A 4 21.79 41.20 6.72
C ALA A 4 20.77 40.56 5.75
N ALA A 5 20.86 40.85 4.45
CA ALA A 5 19.96 40.29 3.44
C ALA A 5 20.23 38.80 3.19
N VAL A 6 21.50 38.37 3.22
CA VAL A 6 21.89 36.95 3.05
C VAL A 6 21.51 36.13 4.30
N GLY A 7 21.70 36.68 5.51
CA GLY A 7 21.29 36.02 6.75
C GLY A 7 19.77 35.83 6.87
N LEU A 8 18.98 36.83 6.44
CA LEU A 8 17.52 36.74 6.43
C LEU A 8 17.03 35.73 5.38
N ALA A 9 17.62 35.72 4.18
CA ALA A 9 17.27 34.75 3.14
C ALA A 9 17.62 33.30 3.55
N ALA A 10 18.77 33.08 4.20
CA ALA A 10 19.14 31.78 4.72
C ALA A 10 18.20 31.32 5.84
N ALA A 11 17.83 32.19 6.77
CA ALA A 11 16.86 31.89 7.83
C ALA A 11 15.46 31.57 7.27
N ILE A 12 14.99 32.32 6.27
CA ILE A 12 13.71 32.07 5.58
C ILE A 12 13.75 30.72 4.85
N LEU A 13 14.84 30.37 4.17
CA LEU A 13 15.00 29.08 3.49
C LEU A 13 15.04 27.91 4.48
N ILE A 14 15.68 28.06 5.64
CA ILE A 14 15.73 27.04 6.69
C ILE A 14 14.34 26.82 7.29
N LEU A 15 13.61 27.90 7.59
CA LEU A 15 12.25 27.83 8.12
C LEU A 15 11.29 27.20 7.10
N TRP A 16 11.38 27.58 5.82
CA TRP A 16 10.52 27.04 4.76
C TRP A 16 10.77 25.55 4.50
N ARG A 17 12.04 25.11 4.52
CA ARG A 17 12.39 23.68 4.41
C ARG A 17 11.94 22.87 5.62
N GLY A 18 12.01 23.42 6.83
CA GLY A 18 11.56 22.75 8.05
C GLY A 18 10.05 22.50 8.07
N SER A 19 9.26 23.47 7.59
CA SER A 19 7.80 23.33 7.49
C SER A 19 7.40 22.25 6.48
N ALA A 20 7.96 22.27 5.26
CA ALA A 20 7.59 21.31 4.21
C ALA A 20 7.91 19.85 4.56
N ALA A 21 9.06 19.60 5.22
CA ALA A 21 9.44 18.24 5.64
C ALA A 21 8.50 17.70 6.74
N THR A 22 8.06 18.58 7.64
CA THR A 22 7.14 18.20 8.72
C THR A 22 5.74 17.92 8.18
N GLU A 23 5.26 18.76 7.25
CA GLU A 23 3.98 18.55 6.57
C GLU A 23 3.97 17.24 5.80
N ALA A 24 5.02 16.95 5.00
CA ALA A 24 5.14 15.68 4.29
C ALA A 24 5.11 14.47 5.24
N ALA A 25 5.89 14.50 6.33
CA ALA A 25 5.90 13.42 7.32
C ALA A 25 4.55 13.22 8.03
N VAL A 26 3.81 14.31 8.28
CA VAL A 26 2.45 14.23 8.85
C VAL A 26 1.46 13.65 7.84
N GLN A 27 1.58 14.02 6.56
CA GLN A 27 0.78 13.41 5.50
C GLN A 27 1.09 11.90 5.39
N ASP A 28 2.36 11.50 5.42
CA ASP A 28 2.76 10.08 5.36
C ASP A 28 2.16 9.29 6.52
N GLN A 29 2.20 9.82 7.75
CA GLN A 29 1.58 9.16 8.91
C GLN A 29 0.06 9.04 8.79
N ALA A 30 -0.60 10.07 8.27
CA ALA A 30 -2.05 10.06 8.04
C ALA A 30 -2.44 9.02 6.97
N VAL A 31 -1.64 8.91 5.90
CA VAL A 31 -1.82 7.91 4.84
C VAL A 31 -1.60 6.50 5.37
N ILE A 32 -0.54 6.27 6.15
CA ILE A 32 -0.29 4.96 6.78
C ILE A 32 -1.45 4.58 7.71
N ALA A 33 -1.91 5.50 8.55
CA ALA A 33 -3.03 5.23 9.47
C ALA A 33 -4.35 4.98 8.72
N LEU A 34 -4.56 5.61 7.56
CA LEU A 34 -5.69 5.29 6.67
C LEU A 34 -5.55 3.89 6.08
N GLY A 35 -4.37 3.56 5.53
CA GLY A 35 -4.08 2.25 4.96
C GLY A 35 -4.30 1.11 5.97
N GLN A 36 -3.90 1.30 7.23
CA GLN A 36 -4.15 0.34 8.30
C GLN A 36 -5.65 0.09 8.54
N ARG A 37 -6.48 1.15 8.54
CA ARG A 37 -7.93 1.00 8.69
C ARG A 37 -8.55 0.29 7.49
N LEU A 38 -8.21 0.72 6.28
CA LEU A 38 -8.69 0.10 5.04
C LEU A 38 -8.31 -1.38 4.98
N TYR A 39 -7.10 -1.72 5.39
CA TYR A 39 -6.63 -3.11 5.46
C TYR A 39 -7.47 -3.93 6.44
N ALA A 40 -7.68 -3.44 7.66
CA ALA A 40 -8.47 -4.13 8.67
C ALA A 40 -9.93 -4.34 8.22
N GLU A 41 -10.50 -3.37 7.50
CA GLU A 41 -11.88 -3.41 7.03
C GLU A 41 -12.08 -4.32 5.80
N ASN A 42 -11.11 -4.39 4.89
CA ASN A 42 -11.30 -4.97 3.55
C ASN A 42 -10.39 -6.16 3.23
N CYS A 43 -9.22 -6.27 3.87
CA CYS A 43 -8.17 -7.22 3.48
C CYS A 43 -7.96 -8.32 4.52
N ALA A 44 -8.01 -7.96 5.80
CA ALA A 44 -7.62 -8.81 6.93
C ALA A 44 -8.46 -10.09 7.06
N SER A 45 -9.70 -10.11 6.55
CA SER A 45 -10.54 -11.31 6.59
C SER A 45 -9.95 -12.50 5.81
N CYS A 46 -9.10 -12.22 4.81
CA CYS A 46 -8.44 -13.23 4.01
C CYS A 46 -6.92 -13.25 4.25
N HIS A 47 -6.29 -12.07 4.31
CA HIS A 47 -4.85 -11.93 4.44
C HIS A 47 -4.34 -11.93 5.89
N GLY A 48 -5.24 -12.08 6.88
CA GLY A 48 -4.90 -12.12 8.29
C GLY A 48 -4.82 -10.73 8.92
N ALA A 49 -5.04 -10.65 10.23
CA ALA A 49 -4.99 -9.36 10.95
C ALA A 49 -3.54 -8.90 11.18
N ASP A 50 -2.61 -9.86 11.24
CA ASP A 50 -1.17 -9.66 11.41
C ASP A 50 -0.42 -9.84 10.08
N LEU A 51 -1.15 -9.81 8.96
CA LEU A 51 -0.64 -9.95 7.58
C LEU A 51 -0.15 -11.37 7.23
N GLU A 52 -0.51 -12.38 8.03
CA GLU A 52 0.03 -13.73 8.00
C GLU A 52 -0.50 -14.63 6.86
N GLY A 53 -1.56 -14.18 6.17
CA GLY A 53 -2.21 -14.95 5.11
C GLY A 53 -2.91 -16.22 5.61
N GLN A 54 -3.33 -17.05 4.66
CA GLN A 54 -3.90 -18.35 4.95
C GLN A 54 -2.79 -19.42 5.07
N PRO A 55 -3.03 -20.49 5.86
CA PRO A 55 -2.12 -21.64 5.91
C PRO A 55 -1.88 -22.24 4.52
N ASP A 56 -0.68 -22.75 4.31
CA ASP A 56 -0.28 -23.44 3.06
C ASP A 56 -0.55 -22.64 1.78
N TRP A 57 -0.47 -21.29 1.84
CA TRP A 57 -0.79 -20.37 0.72
C TRP A 57 -0.03 -20.62 -0.59
N GLN A 58 1.06 -21.38 -0.55
CA GLN A 58 1.86 -21.76 -1.71
C GLN A 58 1.36 -23.03 -2.40
N THR A 59 0.36 -23.71 -1.83
CA THR A 59 -0.23 -24.93 -2.37
C THR A 59 -1.62 -24.63 -2.92
N PRO A 60 -1.93 -25.01 -4.18
CA PRO A 60 -3.28 -24.89 -4.71
C PRO A 60 -4.29 -25.67 -3.86
N LEU A 61 -5.46 -25.07 -3.67
CA LEU A 61 -6.65 -25.74 -3.17
C LEU A 61 -7.16 -26.78 -4.18
N GLU A 62 -8.12 -27.60 -3.78
CA GLU A 62 -8.71 -28.64 -4.64
C GLU A 62 -9.42 -28.07 -5.89
N ASN A 63 -9.85 -26.82 -5.83
CA ASN A 63 -10.41 -26.08 -6.98
C ASN A 63 -9.32 -25.48 -7.91
N GLY A 64 -8.04 -25.67 -7.60
CA GLY A 64 -6.89 -25.15 -8.36
C GLY A 64 -6.51 -23.69 -8.07
N ARG A 65 -7.27 -22.97 -7.23
CA ARG A 65 -6.95 -21.59 -6.80
C ARG A 65 -5.98 -21.60 -5.63
N TYR A 66 -5.31 -20.48 -5.39
CA TYR A 66 -4.39 -20.33 -4.27
C TYR A 66 -5.07 -19.66 -3.07
N PRO A 67 -4.75 -20.08 -1.83
CA PRO A 67 -5.14 -19.36 -0.63
C PRO A 67 -4.57 -17.93 -0.62
N ALA A 68 -5.14 -17.05 0.21
CA ALA A 68 -4.65 -15.68 0.33
C ALA A 68 -3.20 -15.66 0.86
N PRO A 69 -2.23 -15.07 0.13
CA PRO A 69 -0.84 -15.03 0.57
C PRO A 69 -0.62 -14.04 1.73
N PRO A 70 0.43 -14.22 2.54
CA PRO A 70 0.85 -13.24 3.53
C PRO A 70 1.29 -11.93 2.88
N HIS A 71 1.06 -10.83 3.59
CA HIS A 71 1.58 -9.51 3.32
C HIS A 71 2.66 -9.08 4.34
N ASP A 72 2.94 -9.91 5.36
CA ASP A 72 4.16 -9.82 6.17
C ASP A 72 5.39 -10.32 5.40
N GLU A 73 6.57 -10.17 5.98
CA GLU A 73 7.90 -10.56 5.46
C GLU A 73 8.05 -11.99 4.90
N THR A 74 7.11 -12.91 5.15
CA THR A 74 7.13 -14.28 4.63
C THR A 74 6.55 -14.42 3.21
N GLY A 75 5.76 -13.44 2.77
CA GLY A 75 5.23 -13.33 1.42
C GLY A 75 6.19 -12.75 0.38
N HIS A 76 5.63 -12.21 -0.71
CA HIS A 76 6.41 -11.54 -1.76
C HIS A 76 5.69 -10.34 -2.40
N THR A 77 4.62 -9.84 -1.78
CA THR A 77 3.78 -8.78 -2.36
C THR A 77 4.57 -7.49 -2.60
N TRP A 78 5.45 -7.10 -1.67
CA TRP A 78 6.29 -5.88 -1.77
C TRP A 78 7.41 -5.95 -2.82
N HIS A 79 7.60 -7.10 -3.49
CA HIS A 79 8.53 -7.17 -4.62
C HIS A 79 7.93 -6.64 -5.92
N HIS A 80 6.63 -6.34 -5.94
CA HIS A 80 5.93 -5.76 -7.08
C HIS A 80 5.91 -4.23 -6.99
N ALA A 81 5.88 -3.56 -8.14
CA ALA A 81 5.79 -2.10 -8.18
C ALA A 81 4.39 -1.63 -7.76
N ASP A 82 4.31 -0.49 -7.07
CA ASP A 82 3.05 0.09 -6.57
C ASP A 82 1.92 0.17 -7.63
N PRO A 83 2.16 0.61 -8.88
CA PRO A 83 1.09 0.68 -9.88
C PRO A 83 0.49 -0.70 -10.24
N LEU A 84 1.27 -1.77 -10.06
CA LEU A 84 0.75 -3.13 -10.23
C LEU A 84 -0.07 -3.55 -9.00
N LEU A 85 0.38 -3.21 -7.79
CA LEU A 85 -0.35 -3.49 -6.56
C LEU A 85 -1.71 -2.77 -6.53
N GLU A 86 -1.73 -1.49 -6.88
CA GLU A 86 -2.96 -0.69 -7.00
C GLU A 86 -3.94 -1.33 -8.00
N ARG A 87 -3.42 -1.79 -9.16
CA ARG A 87 -4.25 -2.46 -10.16
C ARG A 87 -4.81 -3.78 -9.65
N ILE A 88 -4.00 -4.58 -8.95
CA ILE A 88 -4.46 -5.83 -8.34
C ILE A 88 -5.54 -5.56 -7.30
N ILE A 89 -5.37 -4.53 -6.45
CA ILE A 89 -6.38 -4.14 -5.46
C ILE A 89 -7.67 -3.67 -6.15
N ARG A 90 -7.58 -2.80 -7.15
CA ARG A 90 -8.75 -2.23 -7.81
C ARG A 90 -9.50 -3.24 -8.68
N ASP A 91 -8.76 -3.98 -9.50
CA ASP A 91 -9.31 -4.79 -10.59
C ASP A 91 -9.39 -6.29 -10.22
N GLY A 92 -8.65 -6.73 -9.20
CA GLY A 92 -8.56 -8.12 -8.76
C GLY A 92 -7.52 -8.94 -9.56
N THR A 93 -6.92 -9.96 -8.92
CA THR A 93 -5.81 -10.73 -9.51
C THR A 93 -6.20 -11.43 -10.81
N ALA A 94 -7.42 -12.00 -10.89
CA ALA A 94 -7.90 -12.68 -12.09
C ALA A 94 -7.92 -11.76 -13.32
N ALA A 95 -8.41 -10.53 -13.16
CA ALA A 95 -8.48 -9.55 -14.24
C ALA A 95 -7.08 -9.05 -14.66
N VAL A 96 -6.16 -8.90 -13.70
CA VAL A 96 -4.80 -8.43 -13.98
C VAL A 96 -3.93 -9.48 -14.66
N VAL A 97 -4.03 -10.75 -14.24
CA VAL A 97 -3.27 -11.85 -14.84
C VAL A 97 -3.84 -12.23 -16.20
N GLY A 98 -5.17 -12.32 -16.33
CA GLY A 98 -5.82 -12.68 -17.58
C GLY A 98 -5.61 -14.14 -17.98
N ASP A 99 -5.80 -14.43 -19.28
CA ASP A 99 -5.59 -15.76 -19.89
C ASP A 99 -6.31 -16.93 -19.19
N GLY A 100 -7.48 -16.64 -18.60
CA GLY A 100 -8.29 -17.63 -17.88
C GLY A 100 -7.78 -17.98 -16.49
N TYR A 101 -6.86 -17.17 -15.92
CA TYR A 101 -6.45 -17.31 -14.53
C TYR A 101 -7.61 -17.00 -13.58
N GLU A 102 -7.78 -17.86 -12.58
CA GLU A 102 -8.87 -17.78 -11.61
C GLU A 102 -8.29 -17.44 -10.23
N SER A 103 -8.94 -16.52 -9.50
CA SER A 103 -8.53 -16.10 -8.17
C SER A 103 -9.74 -15.82 -7.30
N ASP A 104 -9.59 -16.07 -5.99
CA ASP A 104 -10.60 -15.72 -4.99
C ASP A 104 -10.45 -14.27 -4.49
N MET A 105 -9.38 -13.56 -4.86
CA MET A 105 -9.19 -12.15 -4.51
C MET A 105 -10.07 -11.25 -5.41
N PRO A 106 -11.10 -10.58 -4.85
CA PRO A 106 -11.95 -9.69 -5.64
C PRO A 106 -11.21 -8.38 -5.97
N GLY A 107 -11.72 -7.66 -6.96
CA GLY A 107 -11.38 -6.25 -7.18
C GLY A 107 -12.20 -5.34 -6.27
N PHE A 108 -11.60 -4.26 -5.81
CA PHE A 108 -12.21 -3.30 -4.89
C PHE A 108 -12.54 -1.94 -5.52
N GLY A 109 -12.46 -1.80 -6.85
CA GLY A 109 -12.70 -0.52 -7.53
C GLY A 109 -14.09 0.09 -7.35
N ASP A 110 -15.09 -0.71 -6.97
CA ASP A 110 -16.44 -0.22 -6.62
C ASP A 110 -16.60 0.07 -5.12
N VAL A 111 -15.60 -0.25 -4.31
CA VAL A 111 -15.62 -0.13 -2.83
C VAL A 111 -14.67 0.96 -2.34
N MET A 112 -13.52 1.13 -3.00
CA MET A 112 -12.47 2.07 -2.63
C MET A 112 -12.18 3.03 -3.79
N SER A 113 -11.81 4.27 -3.45
CA SER A 113 -11.30 5.24 -4.42
C SER A 113 -9.78 5.24 -4.43
N ASP A 114 -9.22 5.75 -5.53
CA ASP A 114 -7.84 6.19 -5.61
C ASP A 114 -7.51 7.27 -4.56
#